data_AF-A0A920NY79-F1
#
_entry.id   AF-A0A920NY79-F1
#
_cell.length_a   1.000
_cell.length_b   1.000
_cell.length_c   1.000
_cell.angle_alpha   90.00
_cell.angle_beta   90.00
_cell.angle_gamma   90.00
#
_symmetry.space_group_name_H-M   'P 1'
#
loop_
_entity.id
_entity.type
_entity.pdbx_description
1 polymer ?
#
loop_
_entity_poly.entity_id
_entity_poly.type
_entity_poly.pdbx_seq_one_letter_code
_entity_poly.pdbx_strand_id
1 'polypeptide(L)'
;MFYQSQAEKPTLKSTPAGDPPDLTTAGLLPCDAVMLLASHCSRATTLTEWLDPSITDEDKPEQRDPELNLYDPNNPNQPPYSQDFLTLFREKQIERNNKITAWAKDKLDSFKGDPTKEFGFIVHGTMADPRWLDASIEPNDRKPGWCYLGDPKVVNDSPIGIARFTSVRSWLSQWSYELSEADGEKCAKKISKPILVLGNSADDACPPSHNQRLFNSIRHENKKLHIVKGANHYYFGQKNHLEEATKLCFHWLRHNSLL
;
A
#
# COMPACT_ATOMS: atom_id res chain seq x y z
N MET A 1 5.53 7.42 -8.21
CA MET A 1 4.32 7.82 -8.99
C MET A 1 3.82 9.19 -8.61
N PHE A 2 3.35 9.43 -7.37
CA PHE A 2 2.79 10.72 -6.95
C PHE A 2 3.69 11.92 -7.28
N TYR A 3 4.92 11.93 -6.80
CA TYR A 3 5.86 13.02 -7.04
C TYR A 3 6.07 13.30 -8.53
N GLN A 4 6.27 12.26 -9.35
CA GLN A 4 6.42 12.45 -10.80
C GLN A 4 5.15 13.02 -11.44
N SER A 5 3.97 12.55 -11.02
CA SER A 5 2.72 13.10 -11.55
C SER A 5 2.55 14.59 -11.22
N GLN A 6 2.99 15.01 -10.04
CA GLN A 6 2.96 16.41 -9.61
C GLN A 6 4.09 17.23 -10.23
N ALA A 7 5.24 16.63 -10.54
CA ALA A 7 6.32 17.31 -11.25
C ALA A 7 5.98 17.59 -12.73
N GLU A 8 5.26 16.68 -13.39
CA GLU A 8 4.81 16.91 -14.77
C GLU A 8 3.57 17.80 -14.86
N LYS A 9 2.59 17.59 -13.98
CA LYS A 9 1.27 18.24 -14.00
C LYS A 9 0.80 18.54 -12.58
N PRO A 10 1.37 19.57 -11.93
CA PRO A 10 1.06 19.85 -10.53
C PRO A 10 -0.40 20.29 -10.36
N THR A 11 -1.08 19.70 -9.38
CA THR A 11 -2.47 20.01 -9.04
C THR A 11 -2.69 20.21 -7.55
N LEU A 12 -1.78 19.70 -6.70
CA LEU A 12 -1.92 19.74 -5.25
C LEU A 12 -1.52 21.13 -4.71
N LYS A 13 -2.46 21.84 -4.07
CA LYS A 13 -2.21 23.15 -3.45
C LYS A 13 -1.88 23.09 -1.96
N SER A 14 -2.24 22.00 -1.30
CA SER A 14 -1.98 21.73 0.11
C SER A 14 -2.02 20.22 0.34
N THR A 15 -1.46 19.74 1.45
CA THR A 15 -1.67 18.34 1.86
C THR A 15 -3.16 18.09 2.17
N PRO A 16 -3.57 16.81 2.35
CA PRO A 16 -4.89 16.48 2.87
C PRO A 16 -5.22 17.05 4.26
N ALA A 17 -4.20 17.47 5.03
CA ALA A 17 -4.36 18.15 6.31
C ALA A 17 -4.47 19.69 6.17
N GLY A 18 -4.45 20.21 4.93
CA GLY A 18 -4.61 21.64 4.63
C GLY A 18 -3.34 22.47 4.79
N ASP A 19 -2.23 21.87 5.21
CA ASP A 19 -0.94 22.53 5.39
C ASP A 19 -0.09 22.52 4.10
N PRO A 20 0.99 23.34 4.03
CA PRO A 20 1.95 23.30 2.93
C PRO A 20 2.55 21.91 2.71
N PRO A 21 3.11 21.59 1.52
CA PRO A 21 3.43 22.51 0.43
C PRO A 21 2.33 22.66 -0.64
N ASP A 22 2.37 23.79 -1.36
CA ASP A 22 1.69 23.98 -2.64
C ASP A 22 2.61 23.50 -3.78
N LEU A 23 2.28 22.37 -4.38
CA LEU A 23 3.07 21.79 -5.47
C LEU A 23 2.85 22.51 -6.81
N THR A 24 1.81 23.33 -6.95
CA THR A 24 1.55 24.13 -8.16
C THR A 24 2.54 25.28 -8.35
N THR A 25 3.21 25.69 -7.28
CA THR A 25 4.23 26.76 -7.30
C THR A 25 5.63 26.26 -6.95
N ALA A 26 5.77 24.98 -6.58
CA ALA A 26 7.03 24.40 -6.11
C ALA A 26 8.13 24.25 -7.20
N GLY A 27 7.77 24.32 -8.49
CA GLY A 27 8.74 24.21 -9.58
C GLY A 27 9.48 22.87 -9.63
N LEU A 28 8.80 21.77 -9.28
CA LEU A 28 9.39 20.43 -9.23
C LEU A 28 9.92 20.01 -10.60
N LEU A 29 11.13 19.45 -10.63
CA LEU A 29 11.73 18.92 -11.85
C LEU A 29 11.20 17.50 -12.11
N PRO A 30 10.60 17.22 -13.28
CA PRO A 30 10.20 15.87 -13.63
C PRO A 30 11.44 15.01 -13.89
N CYS A 31 11.40 13.73 -13.46
CA CYS A 31 12.42 12.77 -13.86
C CYS A 31 12.26 12.38 -15.33
N ASP A 32 13.32 11.83 -15.92
CA ASP A 32 13.28 11.33 -17.30
C ASP A 32 12.57 9.98 -17.44
N ALA A 33 12.39 9.24 -16.35
CA ALA A 33 11.77 7.91 -16.32
C ALA A 33 11.44 7.46 -14.90
N VAL A 34 10.47 6.55 -14.76
CA VAL A 34 10.07 5.95 -13.47
C VAL A 34 10.29 4.45 -13.48
N MET A 35 10.92 3.90 -12.44
CA MET A 35 10.96 2.46 -12.19
C MET A 35 10.21 2.14 -10.90
N LEU A 36 9.28 1.20 -10.98
CA LEU A 36 8.52 0.65 -9.86
C LEU A 36 9.03 -0.77 -9.63
N LEU A 37 9.74 -0.99 -8.52
CA LEU A 37 10.36 -2.26 -8.17
C LEU A 37 9.60 -2.86 -6.99
N ALA A 38 9.09 -4.09 -7.15
CA ALA A 38 8.24 -4.79 -6.18
C ALA A 38 7.17 -3.86 -5.55
N SER A 39 6.52 -3.04 -6.37
CA SER A 39 5.73 -1.90 -5.87
C SER A 39 4.26 -2.23 -5.69
N HIS A 40 3.69 -1.76 -4.58
CA HIS A 40 2.25 -1.77 -4.34
C HIS A 40 1.55 -0.54 -4.95
N CYS A 41 0.21 -0.60 -5.14
CA CYS A 41 -0.58 0.49 -5.73
C CYS A 41 -0.49 1.80 -4.95
N SER A 42 -0.54 1.75 -3.63
CA SER A 42 -0.35 2.90 -2.74
C SER A 42 -0.21 2.42 -1.29
N ARG A 43 0.30 3.29 -0.41
CA ARG A 43 0.31 2.99 1.03
C ARG A 43 -1.10 2.90 1.62
N ALA A 44 -1.99 3.82 1.24
CA ALA A 44 -3.37 3.84 1.71
C ALA A 44 -4.17 2.60 1.30
N THR A 45 -4.11 2.20 0.02
CA THR A 45 -4.76 0.98 -0.49
C THR A 45 -4.19 -0.25 0.20
N THR A 46 -2.86 -0.37 0.25
CA THR A 46 -2.19 -1.53 0.84
C THR A 46 -2.50 -1.67 2.32
N LEU A 47 -2.36 -0.60 3.10
CA LEU A 47 -2.71 -0.64 4.52
C LEU A 47 -4.18 -1.00 4.71
N THR A 48 -5.09 -0.40 3.94
CA THR A 48 -6.53 -0.69 4.06
C THR A 48 -6.81 -2.16 3.79
N GLU A 49 -6.22 -2.72 2.73
CA GLU A 49 -6.31 -4.15 2.44
C GLU A 49 -5.71 -5.03 3.56
N TRP A 50 -4.92 -4.49 4.49
CA TRP A 50 -4.26 -5.23 5.57
C TRP A 50 -4.79 -4.91 6.97
N LEU A 51 -5.69 -3.93 7.12
CA LEU A 51 -6.28 -3.61 8.41
C LEU A 51 -7.09 -4.81 8.89
N ASP A 52 -7.02 -5.09 10.18
CA ASP A 52 -7.85 -6.08 10.83
C ASP A 52 -9.23 -5.49 11.14
N PRO A 53 -10.29 -5.86 10.39
CA PRO A 53 -11.60 -5.29 10.62
C PRO A 53 -12.29 -5.87 11.86
N SER A 54 -11.72 -6.88 12.51
CA SER A 54 -12.26 -7.39 13.79
C SER A 54 -12.08 -6.40 14.94
N ILE A 55 -11.14 -5.47 14.82
CA ILE A 55 -10.99 -4.35 15.75
C ILE A 55 -12.08 -3.31 15.43
N THR A 56 -13.14 -3.30 16.24
CA THR A 56 -14.30 -2.42 16.04
C THR A 56 -14.26 -1.16 16.92
N ASP A 57 -13.45 -1.19 17.98
CA ASP A 57 -13.17 -0.08 18.89
C ASP A 57 -11.63 0.09 19.00
N GLU A 58 -11.11 1.22 18.53
CA GLU A 58 -9.66 1.49 18.50
C GLU A 58 -9.07 1.69 19.91
N ASP A 59 -9.90 1.99 20.92
CA ASP A 59 -9.47 2.11 22.32
C ASP A 59 -9.37 0.75 23.03
N LYS A 60 -9.92 -0.31 22.41
CA LYS A 60 -9.96 -1.69 22.95
C LYS A 60 -9.58 -2.72 21.89
N PRO A 61 -8.36 -2.66 21.34
CA PRO A 61 -7.92 -3.47 20.20
C PRO A 61 -7.89 -4.99 20.47
N GLU A 62 -7.95 -5.40 21.74
CA GLU A 62 -8.08 -6.80 22.16
C GLU A 62 -9.51 -7.34 22.04
N GLN A 63 -10.52 -6.47 21.97
CA GLN A 63 -11.92 -6.84 21.83
C GLN A 63 -12.28 -6.94 20.34
N ARG A 64 -12.36 -8.18 19.87
CA ARG A 64 -12.48 -8.49 18.44
C ARG A 64 -13.83 -9.07 18.11
N ASP A 65 -14.35 -8.69 16.95
CA ASP A 65 -15.46 -9.38 16.30
C ASP A 65 -15.02 -10.80 15.90
N PRO A 66 -15.60 -11.86 16.49
CA PRO A 66 -15.22 -13.23 16.20
C PRO A 66 -15.45 -13.65 14.75
N GLU A 67 -16.43 -13.06 14.04
CA GLU A 67 -16.72 -13.40 12.65
C GLU A 67 -15.70 -12.80 11.67
N LEU A 68 -15.02 -11.72 12.08
CA LEU A 68 -14.02 -11.03 11.26
C LEU A 68 -12.58 -11.31 11.71
N ASN A 69 -12.35 -11.93 12.87
CA ASN A 69 -11.00 -12.21 13.34
C ASN A 69 -10.40 -13.41 12.57
N LEU A 70 -9.62 -13.14 11.51
CA LEU A 70 -9.01 -14.18 10.68
C LEU A 70 -8.12 -15.17 11.46
N TYR A 71 -7.64 -14.79 12.64
CA TYR A 71 -6.69 -15.56 13.44
C TYR A 71 -7.32 -16.29 14.63
N ASP A 72 -8.64 -16.11 14.83
CA ASP A 72 -9.40 -16.87 15.82
C ASP A 72 -9.77 -18.24 15.24
N PRO A 73 -9.37 -19.35 15.88
CA PRO A 73 -9.77 -20.69 15.45
C PRO A 73 -11.29 -20.93 15.49
N ASN A 74 -12.04 -20.12 16.24
CA ASN A 74 -13.50 -20.20 16.33
C ASN A 74 -14.22 -19.29 15.31
N ASN A 75 -13.50 -18.55 14.47
CA ASN A 75 -14.15 -17.77 13.42
C ASN A 75 -14.93 -18.73 12.49
N PRO A 76 -16.25 -18.54 12.29
CA PRO A 76 -17.05 -19.40 11.40
C PRO A 76 -16.60 -19.32 9.93
N ASN A 77 -15.89 -18.27 9.54
CA ASN A 77 -15.31 -18.08 8.22
C ASN A 77 -13.85 -18.56 8.22
N GLN A 78 -13.59 -19.72 7.62
CA GLN A 78 -12.26 -20.32 7.49
C GLN A 78 -11.86 -20.47 6.01
N PRO A 79 -10.56 -20.50 5.68
CA PRO A 79 -10.12 -20.73 4.30
C PRO A 79 -10.49 -22.16 3.83
N PRO A 80 -10.84 -22.35 2.54
CA PRO A 80 -10.97 -21.32 1.52
C PRO A 80 -12.19 -20.44 1.76
N TYR A 81 -12.00 -19.12 1.67
CA TYR A 81 -13.04 -18.15 2.02
C TYR A 81 -14.09 -18.03 0.92
N SER A 82 -15.36 -17.87 1.33
CA SER A 82 -16.45 -17.60 0.39
C SER A 82 -16.33 -16.18 -0.20
N GLN A 83 -16.85 -15.99 -1.42
CA GLN A 83 -16.86 -14.67 -2.06
C GLN A 83 -17.66 -13.64 -1.25
N ASP A 84 -18.74 -14.07 -0.58
CA ASP A 84 -19.56 -13.22 0.29
C ASP A 84 -18.75 -12.73 1.50
N PHE A 85 -18.00 -13.63 2.15
CA PHE A 85 -17.12 -13.24 3.25
C PHE A 85 -16.02 -12.29 2.79
N LEU A 86 -15.37 -12.56 1.65
CA LEU A 86 -14.34 -11.68 1.11
C LEU A 86 -14.88 -10.28 0.78
N THR A 87 -16.11 -10.20 0.27
CA THR A 87 -16.78 -8.92 -0.02
C THR A 87 -17.02 -8.15 1.29
N LEU A 88 -17.66 -8.80 2.28
CA LEU A 88 -17.89 -8.22 3.61
C LEU A 88 -16.59 -7.77 4.28
N PHE A 89 -15.54 -8.61 4.23
CA PHE A 89 -14.26 -8.33 4.87
C PHE A 89 -13.60 -7.07 4.28
N ARG A 90 -13.59 -6.93 2.95
CA ARG A 90 -13.06 -5.74 2.27
C ARG A 90 -13.87 -4.48 2.59
N GLU A 91 -15.19 -4.59 2.66
CA GLU A 91 -16.04 -3.48 3.08
C GLU A 91 -15.70 -3.02 4.51
N LYS A 92 -15.55 -3.97 5.44
CA LYS A 92 -15.24 -3.66 6.84
C LYS A 92 -13.84 -3.09 7.04
N GLN A 93 -12.88 -3.49 6.22
CA GLN A 93 -11.54 -2.88 6.19
C GLN A 93 -11.59 -1.40 5.77
N ILE A 94 -12.34 -1.09 4.72
CA ILE A 94 -12.54 0.29 4.27
C ILE A 94 -13.30 1.10 5.33
N GLU A 95 -14.35 0.53 5.94
CA GLU A 95 -15.09 1.15 7.03
C GLU A 95 -14.17 1.52 8.20
N ARG A 96 -13.29 0.61 8.62
CA ARG A 96 -12.31 0.87 9.68
C ARG A 96 -11.33 1.99 9.31
N ASN A 97 -10.76 1.97 8.09
CA ASN A 97 -9.88 3.04 7.64
C ASN A 97 -10.58 4.41 7.67
N ASN A 98 -11.84 4.47 7.22
CA ASN A 98 -12.63 5.68 7.21
C ASN A 98 -12.94 6.19 8.63
N LYS A 99 -13.21 5.30 9.59
CA LYS A 99 -13.39 5.66 11.01
C LYS A 99 -12.12 6.30 11.60
N ILE A 100 -10.96 5.68 11.39
CA ILE A 100 -9.67 6.24 11.86
C ILE A 100 -9.40 7.59 11.16
N THR A 101 -9.71 7.69 9.86
CA THR A 101 -9.59 8.94 9.10
C THR A 101 -10.45 10.05 9.68
N ALA A 102 -11.73 9.78 9.96
CA ALA A 102 -12.63 10.76 10.56
C ALA A 102 -12.12 11.23 11.93
N TRP A 103 -11.71 10.31 12.79
CA TRP A 103 -11.11 10.65 14.09
C TRP A 103 -9.84 11.51 13.93
N ALA A 104 -8.97 11.18 12.98
CA ALA A 104 -7.74 11.93 12.75
C ALA A 104 -8.03 13.38 12.29
N LYS A 105 -9.08 13.57 11.46
CA LYS A 105 -9.56 14.91 11.08
C LYS A 105 -10.09 15.67 12.30
N ASP A 106 -10.99 15.08 13.08
CA ASP A 106 -11.56 15.70 14.26
C ASP A 106 -10.46 16.09 15.27
N LYS A 107 -9.45 15.23 15.42
CA LYS A 107 -8.30 15.50 16.28
C LYS A 107 -7.45 16.65 15.75
N LEU A 108 -7.20 16.71 14.45
CA LEU A 108 -6.48 17.82 13.83
C LEU A 108 -7.25 19.14 13.96
N ASP A 109 -8.56 19.12 13.73
CA ASP A 109 -9.45 20.29 13.84
C ASP A 109 -9.51 20.82 15.28
N SER A 110 -9.34 19.95 16.28
CA SER A 110 -9.26 20.36 17.69
C SER A 110 -8.09 21.32 18.00
N PHE A 111 -7.07 21.36 17.13
CA PHE A 111 -5.96 22.32 17.24
C PHE A 111 -6.30 23.71 16.70
N LYS A 112 -7.50 23.90 16.14
CA LYS A 112 -8.02 25.19 15.65
C LYS A 112 -7.07 25.89 14.66
N GLY A 113 -6.43 25.09 13.80
CA GLY A 113 -5.50 25.59 12.77
C GLY A 113 -4.10 25.95 13.27
N ASP A 114 -3.73 25.65 14.53
CA ASP A 114 -2.36 25.83 15.02
C ASP A 114 -1.39 24.88 14.27
N PRO A 115 -0.50 25.40 13.41
CA PRO A 115 0.37 24.58 12.58
C PRO A 115 1.50 23.91 13.39
N THR A 116 1.71 24.31 14.65
CA THR A 116 2.75 23.75 15.52
C THR A 116 2.29 22.52 16.30
N LYS A 117 0.98 22.26 16.33
CA LYS A 117 0.38 21.12 17.04
C LYS A 117 0.34 19.90 16.16
N GLU A 118 0.66 18.75 16.74
CA GLU A 118 0.59 17.43 16.13
C GLU A 118 0.20 16.39 17.19
N PHE A 119 -0.34 15.26 16.77
CA PHE A 119 -0.67 14.14 17.66
C PHE A 119 -0.27 12.81 17.04
N GLY A 120 0.66 12.13 17.70
CA GLY A 120 1.04 10.77 17.40
C GLY A 120 0.06 9.78 18.05
N PHE A 121 -0.29 8.71 17.33
CA PHE A 121 -1.17 7.65 17.80
C PHE A 121 -0.75 6.29 17.21
N ILE A 122 -1.30 5.24 17.80
CA ILE A 122 -1.03 3.85 17.42
C ILE A 122 -2.25 3.29 16.67
N VAL A 123 -2.01 2.54 15.62
CA VAL A 123 -3.04 1.78 14.89
C VAL A 123 -2.77 0.31 15.12
N HIS A 124 -3.70 -0.42 15.73
CA HIS A 124 -3.57 -1.86 16.02
C HIS A 124 -4.02 -2.75 14.85
N GLY A 125 -3.64 -4.04 14.81
CA GLY A 125 -4.12 -4.99 13.79
C GLY A 125 -3.89 -4.54 12.33
N THR A 126 -2.65 -4.62 11.84
CA THR A 126 -2.25 -4.09 10.52
C THR A 126 -1.60 -5.14 9.60
N MET A 127 -1.96 -6.41 9.77
CA MET A 127 -1.49 -7.51 8.91
C MET A 127 -2.56 -8.59 8.73
N ALA A 128 -3.83 -8.22 8.56
CA ALA A 128 -4.97 -9.13 8.44
C ALA A 128 -5.64 -9.05 7.06
N ASP A 129 -5.28 -9.96 6.17
CA ASP A 129 -5.85 -10.07 4.83
C ASP A 129 -5.95 -11.53 4.39
N PRO A 130 -7.12 -11.91 3.83
CA PRO A 130 -7.41 -13.29 3.51
C PRO A 130 -6.36 -13.96 2.61
N ARG A 131 -5.65 -13.20 1.77
CA ARG A 131 -4.63 -13.73 0.83
C ARG A 131 -3.49 -14.47 1.54
N TRP A 132 -3.16 -14.14 2.79
CA TRP A 132 -2.11 -14.87 3.51
C TRP A 132 -2.56 -16.23 4.01
N LEU A 133 -3.85 -16.42 4.27
CA LEU A 133 -4.41 -17.67 4.81
C LEU A 133 -5.05 -18.55 3.74
N ASP A 134 -5.44 -17.96 2.62
CA ASP A 134 -6.05 -18.64 1.49
C ASP A 134 -5.24 -18.42 0.21
N ALA A 135 -4.48 -19.45 -0.17
CA ALA A 135 -3.65 -19.43 -1.38
C ALA A 135 -4.44 -19.48 -2.69
N SER A 136 -5.76 -19.71 -2.64
CA SER A 136 -6.63 -19.64 -3.83
C SER A 136 -6.94 -18.19 -4.22
N ILE A 137 -6.77 -17.23 -3.31
CA ILE A 137 -7.00 -15.80 -3.56
C ILE A 137 -5.73 -15.18 -4.13
N GLU A 138 -5.80 -14.73 -5.39
CA GLU A 138 -4.65 -14.28 -6.17
C GLU A 138 -3.47 -15.28 -6.09
N PRO A 139 -3.61 -16.50 -6.67
CA PRO A 139 -2.59 -17.53 -6.60
C PRO A 139 -1.25 -17.03 -7.16
N ASN A 140 -0.17 -17.27 -6.42
CA ASN A 140 1.18 -16.87 -6.79
C ASN A 140 2.22 -17.82 -6.16
N ASP A 141 3.51 -17.54 -6.34
CA ASP A 141 4.59 -18.38 -5.84
C ASP A 141 4.91 -18.11 -4.35
N ARG A 142 4.08 -17.33 -3.63
CA ARG A 142 4.31 -17.00 -2.21
C ARG A 142 4.11 -18.23 -1.34
N LYS A 143 4.84 -18.30 -0.23
CA LYS A 143 4.60 -19.30 0.81
C LYS A 143 3.22 -19.07 1.44
N PRO A 144 2.29 -20.05 1.45
CA PRO A 144 1.03 -19.92 2.18
C PRO A 144 1.26 -19.69 3.69
N GLY A 145 0.40 -18.90 4.34
CA GLY A 145 0.53 -18.57 5.76
C GLY A 145 1.72 -17.65 6.08
N TRP A 146 2.21 -16.88 5.11
CA TRP A 146 3.41 -16.07 5.26
C TRP A 146 3.26 -14.68 4.66
N CYS A 147 3.68 -13.66 5.41
CA CYS A 147 3.88 -12.30 4.93
C CYS A 147 5.37 -11.94 4.98
N TYR A 148 5.77 -10.81 4.40
CA TYR A 148 7.17 -10.37 4.32
C TYR A 148 7.86 -10.14 5.68
N LEU A 149 7.08 -10.09 6.77
CA LEU A 149 7.56 -9.97 8.15
C LEU A 149 7.45 -11.29 8.95
N GLY A 150 6.98 -12.38 8.33
CA GLY A 150 6.86 -13.70 8.95
C GLY A 150 5.42 -14.20 9.06
N ASP A 151 5.09 -14.78 10.20
CA ASP A 151 3.74 -15.28 10.50
C ASP A 151 2.77 -14.08 10.61
N PRO A 152 1.76 -13.98 9.71
CA PRO A 152 0.85 -12.84 9.70
C PRO A 152 0.04 -12.71 11.01
N LYS A 153 -0.27 -13.82 11.71
CA LYS A 153 -0.96 -13.78 13.01
C LYS A 153 -0.13 -13.05 14.06
N VAL A 154 1.17 -13.35 14.11
CA VAL A 154 2.10 -12.70 15.05
C VAL A 154 2.32 -11.25 14.66
N VAL A 155 2.52 -10.97 13.37
CA VAL A 155 2.82 -9.63 12.87
C VAL A 155 1.64 -8.67 13.03
N ASN A 156 0.41 -9.16 12.91
CA ASN A 156 -0.81 -8.36 13.00
C ASN A 156 -0.87 -7.49 14.26
N ASP A 157 -0.39 -8.00 15.39
CA ASP A 157 -0.35 -7.30 16.68
C ASP A 157 1.06 -6.85 17.10
N SER A 158 2.07 -7.14 16.28
CA SER A 158 3.47 -6.80 16.56
C SER A 158 3.77 -5.31 16.38
N PRO A 159 4.71 -4.72 17.14
CA PRO A 159 5.11 -3.32 16.95
C PRO A 159 5.71 -2.98 15.58
N ILE A 160 6.07 -3.99 14.77
CA ILE A 160 6.70 -3.79 13.44
C ILE A 160 5.71 -3.63 12.29
N GLY A 161 4.40 -3.68 12.57
CA GLY A 161 3.35 -3.50 11.55
C GLY A 161 3.44 -2.15 10.83
N ILE A 162 3.02 -2.10 9.57
CA ILE A 162 2.96 -0.84 8.83
C ILE A 162 1.96 0.13 9.46
N ALA A 163 2.29 1.42 9.43
CA ALA A 163 1.49 2.47 10.07
C ALA A 163 1.25 2.29 11.59
N ARG A 164 1.93 1.33 12.25
CA ARG A 164 1.73 1.03 13.67
C ARG A 164 1.80 2.28 14.53
N PHE A 165 2.75 3.17 14.26
CA PHE A 165 2.79 4.52 14.81
C PHE A 165 2.70 5.54 13.67
N THR A 166 1.81 6.52 13.81
CA THR A 166 1.64 7.61 12.85
C THR A 166 1.21 8.88 13.57
N SER A 167 1.32 10.04 12.92
CA SER A 167 0.65 11.26 13.36
C SER A 167 -0.68 11.47 12.64
N VAL A 168 -1.53 12.39 13.11
CA VAL A 168 -2.81 12.69 12.43
C VAL A 168 -2.58 13.22 11.02
N ARG A 169 -1.61 14.12 10.78
CA ARG A 169 -1.29 14.58 9.41
C ARG A 169 -0.70 13.47 8.55
N SER A 170 0.18 12.66 9.13
CA SER A 170 0.75 11.50 8.44
C SER A 170 -0.33 10.49 8.02
N TRP A 171 -1.32 10.25 8.88
CA TRP A 171 -2.47 9.40 8.55
C TRP A 171 -3.26 9.95 7.36
N LEU A 172 -3.68 11.21 7.42
CA LEU A 172 -4.46 11.85 6.34
C LEU A 172 -3.70 11.85 5.00
N SER A 173 -2.38 12.03 5.04
CA SER A 173 -1.55 12.10 3.84
C SER A 173 -1.16 10.74 3.26
N GLN A 174 -0.84 9.75 4.09
CA GLN A 174 -0.22 8.49 3.64
C GLN A 174 -1.13 7.26 3.70
N TRP A 175 -2.07 7.25 4.66
CA TRP A 175 -2.75 6.03 5.11
C TRP A 175 -4.27 6.08 4.92
N SER A 176 -4.85 7.29 4.89
CA SER A 176 -6.27 7.48 4.61
C SER A 176 -6.63 6.99 3.20
N TYR A 177 -7.55 6.04 3.13
CA TYR A 177 -8.06 5.48 1.88
C TYR A 177 -8.77 6.54 1.04
N GLU A 178 -9.50 7.44 1.69
CA GLU A 178 -10.27 8.50 1.05
C GLU A 178 -9.41 9.68 0.63
N LEU A 179 -8.48 10.11 1.49
CA LEU A 179 -7.82 11.42 1.36
C LEU A 179 -6.40 11.38 0.82
N SER A 180 -5.73 10.22 0.86
CA SER A 180 -4.35 10.13 0.36
C SER A 180 -4.30 10.41 -1.14
N GLU A 181 -3.57 11.45 -1.52
CA GLU A 181 -3.33 11.82 -2.91
C GLU A 181 -2.29 10.90 -3.60
N ALA A 182 -1.54 10.12 -2.82
CA ALA A 182 -0.50 9.22 -3.30
C ALA A 182 -1.04 7.88 -3.85
N ASP A 183 -2.10 7.93 -4.65
CA ASP A 183 -2.72 6.80 -5.34
C ASP A 183 -1.98 6.49 -6.64
N GLY A 184 -1.29 5.35 -6.72
CA GLY A 184 -0.47 4.99 -7.86
C GLY A 184 -1.25 4.84 -9.16
N GLU A 185 -2.49 4.36 -9.14
CA GLU A 185 -3.31 4.19 -10.34
C GLU A 185 -3.82 5.52 -10.88
N LYS A 186 -4.24 6.44 -9.99
CA LYS A 186 -4.59 7.82 -10.37
C LYS A 186 -3.36 8.58 -10.88
N CYS A 187 -2.22 8.43 -10.22
CA CYS A 187 -0.97 9.11 -10.60
C CYS A 187 -0.40 8.58 -11.92
N ALA A 188 -0.44 7.26 -12.14
CA ALA A 188 0.04 6.62 -13.37
C ALA A 188 -0.57 7.20 -14.64
N LYS A 189 -1.84 7.58 -14.58
CA LYS A 189 -2.58 8.16 -15.72
C LYS A 189 -2.05 9.53 -16.16
N LYS A 190 -1.30 10.23 -15.30
CA LYS A 190 -0.83 11.61 -15.52
C LYS A 190 0.61 11.69 -16.04
N ILE A 191 1.39 10.64 -15.82
CA ILE A 191 2.82 10.55 -16.18
C ILE A 191 2.94 10.29 -17.68
N SER A 192 3.83 11.04 -18.35
CA SER A 192 4.13 10.87 -19.78
C SER A 192 5.48 10.22 -20.04
N LYS A 193 6.33 10.12 -19.00
CA LYS A 193 7.68 9.58 -19.07
C LYS A 193 7.69 8.05 -19.10
N PRO A 194 8.72 7.40 -19.67
CA PRO A 194 8.89 5.96 -19.67
C PRO A 194 8.70 5.35 -18.27
N ILE A 195 8.00 4.21 -18.18
CA ILE A 195 7.78 3.51 -16.91
C ILE A 195 8.15 2.03 -17.00
N LEU A 196 9.01 1.56 -16.10
CA LEU A 196 9.23 0.14 -15.84
C LEU A 196 8.43 -0.27 -14.60
N VAL A 197 7.62 -1.31 -14.71
CA VAL A 197 7.02 -2.04 -13.59
C VAL A 197 7.74 -3.38 -13.48
N LEU A 198 8.36 -3.64 -12.35
CA LEU A 198 9.07 -4.87 -12.06
C LEU A 198 8.43 -5.49 -10.81
N GLY A 199 7.72 -6.60 -10.99
CA GLY A 199 7.11 -7.36 -9.91
C GLY A 199 7.86 -8.66 -9.62
N ASN A 200 7.52 -9.30 -8.50
CA ASN A 200 8.10 -10.55 -8.04
C ASN A 200 6.96 -11.56 -7.86
N SER A 201 7.10 -12.80 -8.39
CA SER A 201 5.96 -13.73 -8.36
C SER A 201 5.77 -14.44 -7.01
N ALA A 202 6.79 -14.48 -6.16
CA ALA A 202 6.71 -15.00 -4.79
C ALA A 202 6.68 -13.87 -3.75
N ASP A 203 6.25 -12.67 -4.15
CA ASP A 203 6.15 -11.51 -3.26
C ASP A 203 5.14 -11.78 -2.12
N ASP A 204 5.63 -11.61 -0.91
CA ASP A 204 4.95 -11.82 0.37
C ASP A 204 4.57 -10.49 1.06
N ALA A 205 4.81 -9.35 0.41
CA ALA A 205 4.29 -8.04 0.78
C ALA A 205 3.24 -7.58 -0.24
N CYS A 206 3.64 -7.39 -1.50
CA CYS A 206 2.81 -6.78 -2.53
C CYS A 206 1.98 -7.83 -3.27
N PRO A 207 0.63 -7.75 -3.24
CA PRO A 207 -0.21 -8.67 -4.00
C PRO A 207 0.10 -8.60 -5.51
N PRO A 208 0.11 -9.73 -6.24
CA PRO A 208 0.38 -9.75 -7.68
C PRO A 208 -0.49 -8.77 -8.48
N SER A 209 -1.77 -8.60 -8.09
CA SER A 209 -2.70 -7.70 -8.76
C SER A 209 -2.23 -6.24 -8.77
N HIS A 210 -1.45 -5.79 -7.77
CA HIS A 210 -1.00 -4.40 -7.67
C HIS A 210 -0.07 -4.01 -8.83
N ASN A 211 0.86 -4.88 -9.19
CA ASN A 211 1.76 -4.64 -10.33
C ASN A 211 0.97 -4.50 -11.64
N GLN A 212 -0.03 -5.35 -11.85
CA GLN A 212 -0.86 -5.32 -13.04
C GLN A 212 -1.78 -4.09 -13.08
N ARG A 213 -2.38 -3.72 -11.94
CA ARG A 213 -3.22 -2.51 -11.80
C ARG A 213 -2.43 -1.24 -12.11
N LEU A 214 -1.21 -1.14 -11.59
CA LEU A 214 -0.29 -0.05 -11.91
C LEU A 214 0.03 -0.01 -13.40
N PHE A 215 0.45 -1.14 -13.99
CA PHE A 215 0.78 -1.22 -15.41
C PHE A 215 -0.39 -0.86 -16.34
N ASN A 216 -1.60 -1.33 -16.01
CA ASN A 216 -2.82 -1.05 -16.75
C ASN A 216 -3.25 0.42 -16.67
N SER A 217 -2.89 1.11 -15.58
CA SER A 217 -3.24 2.52 -15.38
C SER A 217 -2.40 3.50 -16.21
N ILE A 218 -1.25 3.06 -16.73
CA ILE A 218 -0.36 3.88 -17.56
C ILE A 218 -0.97 4.05 -18.95
N ARG A 219 -1.10 5.30 -19.41
CA ARG A 219 -1.86 5.70 -20.62
C ARG A 219 -1.06 5.80 -21.91
N HIS A 220 0.23 5.47 -21.88
CA HIS A 220 1.11 5.46 -23.05
C HIS A 220 1.81 4.11 -23.22
N GLU A 221 2.29 3.86 -24.43
CA GLU A 221 2.96 2.60 -24.80
C GLU A 221 4.43 2.53 -24.34
N ASN A 222 5.02 3.65 -23.92
CA ASN A 222 6.38 3.65 -23.34
C ASN A 222 6.38 3.11 -21.90
N LYS A 223 5.98 1.85 -21.76
CA LYS A 223 5.88 1.14 -20.49
C LYS A 223 6.31 -0.30 -20.66
N LYS A 224 6.89 -0.88 -19.62
CA LYS A 224 7.27 -2.29 -19.59
C LYS A 224 6.86 -2.91 -18.27
N LEU A 225 6.33 -4.13 -18.31
CA LEU A 225 6.12 -4.98 -17.15
C LEU A 225 7.07 -6.18 -17.24
N HIS A 226 7.73 -6.50 -16.14
CA HIS A 226 8.48 -7.74 -15.98
C HIS A 226 8.19 -8.35 -14.62
N ILE A 227 8.05 -9.67 -14.57
CA ILE A 227 7.89 -10.41 -13.31
C ILE A 227 9.09 -11.31 -13.13
N VAL A 228 9.85 -11.11 -12.04
CA VAL A 228 10.94 -12.01 -11.66
C VAL A 228 10.33 -13.23 -10.98
N LYS A 229 10.36 -14.37 -11.69
CA LYS A 229 9.74 -15.60 -11.21
C LYS A 229 10.47 -16.16 -9.99
N GLY A 230 9.74 -16.52 -8.94
CA GLY A 230 10.26 -17.09 -7.68
C GLY A 230 10.86 -16.08 -6.71
N ALA A 231 10.95 -14.80 -7.08
CA ALA A 231 11.51 -13.76 -6.20
C ALA A 231 10.53 -13.41 -5.06
N ASN A 232 11.06 -13.26 -3.84
CA ASN A 232 10.36 -12.65 -2.70
C ASN A 232 10.46 -11.12 -2.77
N HIS A 233 9.82 -10.40 -1.84
CA HIS A 233 9.71 -8.94 -1.91
C HIS A 233 11.08 -8.21 -1.95
N TYR A 234 12.05 -8.67 -1.15
CA TYR A 234 13.35 -8.00 -0.98
C TYR A 234 14.53 -8.74 -1.62
N TYR A 235 14.28 -9.83 -2.34
CA TYR A 235 15.31 -10.75 -2.82
C TYR A 235 16.20 -11.34 -1.72
N PHE A 236 15.70 -11.42 -0.48
CA PHE A 236 16.48 -11.96 0.65
C PHE A 236 16.87 -13.41 0.40
N GLY A 237 18.17 -13.70 0.47
CA GLY A 237 18.72 -15.02 0.16
C GLY A 237 18.65 -15.40 -1.33
N GLN A 238 18.25 -14.50 -2.23
CA GLN A 238 17.93 -14.79 -3.63
C GLN A 238 18.83 -14.04 -4.62
N LYS A 239 20.16 -14.20 -4.48
CA LYS A 239 21.16 -13.47 -5.29
C LYS A 239 20.91 -13.54 -6.80
N ASN A 240 20.58 -14.72 -7.34
CA ASN A 240 20.33 -14.87 -8.78
C ASN A 240 19.12 -14.06 -9.27
N HIS A 241 18.06 -13.99 -8.47
CA HIS A 241 16.87 -13.19 -8.81
C HIS A 241 17.18 -11.68 -8.72
N LEU A 242 17.97 -11.26 -7.74
CA LEU A 242 18.45 -9.88 -7.64
C LEU A 242 19.33 -9.50 -8.85
N GLU A 243 20.20 -10.40 -9.29
CA GLU A 243 21.01 -10.21 -10.49
C GLU A 243 20.15 -10.08 -11.76
N GLU A 244 19.08 -10.87 -11.89
CA GLU A 244 18.13 -10.73 -13.00
C GLU A 244 17.46 -9.34 -12.97
N ALA A 245 16.91 -8.95 -11.82
CA ALA A 245 16.21 -7.68 -11.65
C ALA A 245 17.11 -6.48 -11.98
N THR A 246 18.34 -6.49 -11.45
CA THR A 246 19.31 -5.40 -11.67
C THR A 246 19.81 -5.35 -13.12
N LYS A 247 20.08 -6.50 -13.76
CA LYS A 247 20.42 -6.56 -15.19
C LYS A 247 19.28 -6.01 -16.06
N LEU A 248 18.04 -6.34 -15.73
CA LEU A 248 16.87 -5.82 -16.42
C LEU A 248 16.78 -4.29 -16.29
N CYS A 249 16.92 -3.75 -15.07
CA CYS A 249 16.92 -2.29 -14.85
C CYS A 249 18.01 -1.60 -15.67
N PHE A 250 19.24 -2.13 -15.66
CA PHE A 250 20.35 -1.58 -16.43
C PHE A 250 20.09 -1.59 -17.94
N HIS A 251 19.62 -2.71 -18.50
CA HIS A 251 19.28 -2.80 -19.91
C HIS A 251 18.12 -1.89 -20.30
N TRP A 252 17.12 -1.74 -19.42
CA TRP A 252 15.99 -0.85 -19.66
C TRP A 252 16.41 0.62 -19.69
N LEU A 253 17.30 1.04 -18.78
CA LEU A 253 17.88 2.38 -18.80
C LEU A 253 18.64 2.66 -20.11
N ARG A 254 19.51 1.73 -20.54
CA ARG A 254 20.23 1.86 -21.82
C ARG A 254 19.32 1.92 -23.03
N HIS A 255 18.28 1.08 -23.07
CA HIS A 255 17.31 1.08 -24.17
C HIS A 255 16.57 2.42 -24.29
N ASN A 256 16.38 3.13 -23.18
CA ASN A 256 15.74 4.45 -23.14
C ASN A 256 16.74 5.62 -23.21
N SER A 257 18.03 5.35 -23.50
CA SER A 257 19.08 6.37 -23.56
C SER A 257 19.23 7.19 -22.26
N LEU A 258 19.05 6.54 -21.11
CA LEU A 258 19.17 7.15 -19.77
C LEU A 258 20.53 6.90 -19.10
N LEU A 259 21.41 6.14 -19.77
CA LEU A 259 22.78 5.76 -19.37
C LEU A 259 23.68 5.58 -20.60
#